data_AF-A0A6G1J4A3-F1
#
_entry.id   AF-A0A6G1J4A3-F1
#
_cell.length_a   1.000
_cell.length_b   1.000
_cell.length_c   1.000
_cell.angle_alpha   90.00
_cell.angle_beta   90.00
_cell.angle_gamma   90.00
#
_symmetry.space_group_name_H-M   'P 1'
#
loop_
_entity.id
_entity.type
_entity.pdbx_description
1 polymer ?
#
loop_
_entity_poly.entity_id
_entity_poly.type
_entity_poly.pdbx_seq_one_letter_code
_entity_poly.pdbx_strand_id
1 'polypeptide(L)'
;MYTAFCASVFFARAIAECYYPDGKIAPGLVPCNATAEVTHCCRDADVCLSNGLCFSTGLGTIVRRGCTDSKWNNTVCPTFCTDGVEGMCMATTLRQFLLKKTG
;
A
#
# COMPACT_ATOMS: atom_id res chain seq x y z
N MET A 1 -32.16 -40.53 9.79
CA MET A 1 -32.37 -39.54 8.70
C MET A 1 -31.92 -38.17 9.18
N TYR A 2 -30.62 -37.87 9.12
CA TYR A 2 -30.11 -36.50 9.30
C TYR A 2 -29.20 -36.22 8.13
N THR A 3 -29.71 -35.48 7.15
CA THR A 3 -28.97 -35.07 5.96
C THR A 3 -27.90 -34.08 6.37
N ALA A 4 -26.64 -34.49 6.33
CA ALA A 4 -25.49 -33.59 6.49
C ALA A 4 -25.31 -32.79 5.20
N PHE A 5 -25.87 -31.59 5.15
CA PHE A 5 -25.54 -30.59 4.13
C PHE A 5 -24.20 -29.96 4.50
N CYS A 6 -23.12 -30.48 3.91
CA CYS A 6 -21.81 -29.84 3.95
C CYS A 6 -21.82 -28.67 2.97
N ALA A 7 -22.39 -27.54 3.38
CA ALA A 7 -22.36 -26.31 2.60
C ALA A 7 -20.94 -25.73 2.69
N SER A 8 -20.11 -26.04 1.69
CA SER A 8 -18.83 -25.39 1.47
C SER A 8 -19.08 -23.92 1.15
N VAL A 9 -18.96 -23.06 2.17
CA VAL A 9 -18.99 -21.61 2.01
C VAL A 9 -17.73 -21.19 1.25
N PHE A 10 -17.86 -20.97 -0.06
CA PHE A 10 -16.81 -20.33 -0.85
C PHE A 10 -16.72 -18.86 -0.42
N PHE A 11 -15.80 -18.55 0.49
CA PHE A 11 -15.42 -17.17 0.78
C PHE A 11 -14.68 -16.62 -0.45
N ALA A 12 -15.40 -15.91 -1.33
CA ALA A 12 -14.79 -15.11 -2.38
C ALA A 12 -13.96 -14.01 -1.71
N ARG A 13 -12.65 -14.20 -1.68
CA ARG A 13 -11.70 -13.26 -1.08
C ARG A 13 -11.55 -12.09 -2.05
N ALA A 14 -12.21 -10.98 -1.78
CA ALA A 14 -12.03 -9.75 -2.55
C ALA A 14 -10.55 -9.35 -2.47
N ILE A 15 -9.86 -9.37 -3.61
CA ILE A 15 -8.51 -8.84 -3.69
C ILE A 15 -8.68 -7.34 -3.54
N ALA A 16 -8.21 -6.78 -2.43
CA ALA A 16 -8.34 -5.36 -2.17
C ALA A 16 -7.62 -4.58 -3.27
N GLU A 17 -8.37 -3.76 -3.99
CA GLU A 17 -7.86 -2.94 -5.08
C GLU A 17 -6.97 -1.83 -4.51
N CYS A 18 -5.86 -1.55 -5.20
CA CYS A 18 -4.87 -0.58 -4.76
C CYS A 18 -5.05 0.73 -5.53
N TYR A 19 -4.87 1.84 -4.83
CA TYR A 19 -5.03 3.19 -5.33
C TYR A 19 -3.76 4.01 -5.12
N TYR A 20 -3.55 5.00 -5.99
CA TYR A 20 -2.60 6.10 -5.83
C TYR A 20 -3.22 7.23 -4.99
N PRO A 21 -2.40 8.18 -4.46
CA PRO A 21 -2.91 9.27 -3.63
C PRO A 21 -3.95 10.18 -4.28
N ASP A 22 -3.99 10.22 -5.61
CA ASP A 22 -5.01 10.94 -6.38
C ASP A 22 -6.32 10.15 -6.51
N GLY A 23 -6.44 9.00 -5.84
CA GLY A 23 -7.60 8.12 -5.84
C GLY A 23 -7.71 7.23 -7.08
N LYS A 24 -6.76 7.31 -8.02
CA LYS A 24 -6.76 6.45 -9.22
C LYS A 24 -6.29 5.04 -8.88
N ILE A 25 -6.82 4.05 -9.60
CA ILE A 25 -6.38 2.67 -9.50
C ILE A 25 -4.89 2.58 -9.85
N ALA A 26 -4.15 1.82 -9.05
CA ALA A 26 -2.72 1.59 -9.20
C ALA A 26 -2.47 0.16 -9.71
N PRO A 27 -2.49 -0.06 -11.05
CA PRO A 27 -2.34 -1.39 -11.61
C PRO A 27 -0.94 -1.96 -11.30
N GLY A 28 -0.90 -3.27 -11.05
CA GLY A 28 0.35 -3.97 -10.72
C GLY A 28 0.87 -3.70 -9.31
N LEU A 29 0.06 -3.09 -8.44
CA LEU A 29 0.28 -3.10 -7.00
C LEU A 29 -0.61 -4.15 -6.35
N VAL A 30 -0.06 -4.81 -5.34
CA VAL A 30 -0.73 -5.81 -4.52
C VAL A 30 -0.75 -5.38 -3.06
N PRO A 31 -1.83 -5.69 -2.31
CA PRO A 31 -1.92 -5.38 -0.90
C PRO A 31 -0.89 -6.18 -0.09
N CYS A 32 -0.11 -5.50 0.75
CA CYS A 32 0.88 -6.15 1.59
C CYS A 32 0.27 -7.03 2.70
N ASN A 33 -0.95 -6.70 3.13
CA ASN A 33 -1.73 -7.55 4.01
C ASN A 33 -3.12 -7.82 3.41
N ALA A 34 -3.28 -8.98 2.78
CA ALA A 34 -4.54 -9.43 2.17
C ALA A 34 -5.64 -9.84 3.17
N THR A 35 -5.45 -9.61 4.47
CA THR A 35 -6.47 -9.82 5.52
C THR A 35 -6.85 -8.54 6.24
N ALA A 36 -6.06 -7.47 6.09
CA ALA A 36 -6.36 -6.19 6.70
C ALA A 36 -7.44 -5.46 5.89
N GLU A 37 -8.30 -4.73 6.59
CA GLU A 37 -9.31 -3.86 5.96
C GLU A 37 -8.65 -2.75 5.13
N VAL A 38 -7.60 -2.12 5.68
CA VAL A 38 -6.75 -1.16 4.97
C VAL A 38 -5.29 -1.57 5.08
N THR A 39 -4.59 -1.57 3.96
CA THR A 39 -3.15 -1.86 3.91
C THR A 39 -2.47 -1.04 2.82
N HIS A 40 -1.17 -0.84 2.99
CA HIS A 40 -0.33 -0.30 1.92
C HIS A 40 -0.15 -1.36 0.84
N CYS A 41 0.07 -0.90 -0.38
CA CYS A 41 0.28 -1.76 -1.53
C CYS A 41 1.69 -1.58 -2.10
N CYS A 42 2.31 -2.69 -2.47
CA CYS A 42 3.62 -2.75 -3.09
C CYS A 42 3.58 -3.45 -4.45
N ARG A 43 4.65 -3.40 -5.27
CA ARG A 43 4.74 -4.32 -6.42
C ARG A 43 5.09 -5.71 -5.89
N ASP A 44 4.78 -6.75 -6.67
CA ASP A 44 5.12 -8.13 -6.32
C ASP A 44 6.61 -8.36 -6.04
N ALA A 45 7.49 -7.57 -6.66
CA ALA A 45 8.95 -7.67 -6.51
C ALA A 45 9.53 -6.87 -5.33
N ASP A 46 8.72 -6.10 -4.61
CA ASP A 46 9.19 -5.34 -3.45
C ASP A 46 8.96 -6.09 -2.15
N VAL A 47 9.70 -5.68 -1.12
CA VAL A 47 9.49 -6.16 0.24
C VAL A 47 8.55 -5.20 0.98
N CYS A 48 7.44 -5.73 1.49
CA CYS A 48 6.52 -5.02 2.36
C CYS A 48 7.16 -4.74 3.72
N LEU A 49 7.16 -3.48 4.16
CA LEU A 49 7.68 -3.07 5.45
C LEU A 49 6.53 -2.74 6.40
N SER A 50 6.73 -3.03 7.69
CA SER A 50 5.71 -2.80 8.73
C SER A 50 5.38 -1.31 8.95
N ASN A 51 6.21 -0.39 8.47
CA ASN A 51 5.99 1.05 8.54
C ASN A 51 5.13 1.61 7.37
N GLY A 52 4.49 0.74 6.58
CA GLY A 52 3.60 1.16 5.50
C GLY A 52 4.32 1.47 4.18
N LEU A 53 5.57 1.02 4.02
CA LEU A 53 6.40 1.29 2.85
C LEU A 53 6.89 0.03 2.16
N CYS A 54 7.42 0.20 0.95
CA CYS A 54 7.96 -0.87 0.14
C CYS A 54 9.47 -0.68 0.00
N PHE A 55 10.28 -1.70 0.31
CA PHE A 55 11.66 -1.71 -0.12
C PHE A 55 11.76 -2.28 -1.54
N SER A 56 12.14 -1.45 -2.50
CA SER A 56 12.26 -1.87 -3.88
C SER A 56 13.65 -2.43 -4.14
N THR A 57 13.73 -3.76 -4.31
CA THR A 57 14.97 -4.49 -4.57
C THR A 57 15.67 -4.01 -5.84
N GLY A 58 14.89 -3.70 -6.89
CA GLY A 58 15.42 -3.17 -8.16
C GLY A 58 15.99 -1.74 -8.07
N LEU A 59 15.55 -0.94 -7.10
CA LEU A 59 16.04 0.43 -6.87
C LEU A 59 16.99 0.53 -5.67
N GLY A 60 17.05 -0.49 -4.81
CA GLY A 60 17.81 -0.47 -3.56
C GLY A 60 17.33 0.57 -2.56
N THR A 61 16.07 1.00 -2.61
CA THR A 61 15.56 2.12 -1.80
C THR A 61 14.14 1.87 -1.29
N ILE A 62 13.75 2.62 -0.26
CA ILE A 62 12.40 2.59 0.32
C ILE A 62 11.52 3.57 -0.46
N VAL A 63 10.39 3.07 -0.95
CA VAL A 63 9.43 3.83 -1.75
C VAL A 63 8.02 3.73 -1.17
N ARG A 64 7.27 4.81 -1.31
CA ARG A 64 5.81 4.80 -1.15
C ARG A 64 5.19 4.45 -2.50
N ARG A 65 4.27 3.48 -2.51
CA ARG A 65 3.54 3.09 -3.72
C ARG A 65 2.05 3.39 -3.58
N GLY A 66 1.25 2.40 -3.20
CA GLY A 66 -0.21 2.51 -3.17
C GLY A 66 -0.80 2.19 -1.80
N CYS A 67 -2.12 2.24 -1.76
CA CYS A 67 -2.93 1.95 -0.59
C CYS A 67 -4.27 1.34 -1.03
N THR A 68 -4.87 0.48 -0.21
CA THR A 68 -6.22 -0.05 -0.49
C THR A 68 -7.34 0.94 -0.14
N ASP A 69 -7.06 1.98 0.64
CA ASP A 69 -7.95 3.11 0.88
C ASP A 69 -7.81 4.15 -0.25
N SER A 70 -8.84 4.25 -1.10
CA SER A 70 -8.90 5.21 -2.20
C SER A 70 -8.94 6.67 -1.76
N LYS A 71 -9.31 6.94 -0.49
CA LYS A 71 -9.35 8.29 0.08
C LYS A 71 -8.04 8.68 0.78
N TRP A 72 -7.13 7.73 0.99
CA TRP A 72 -5.86 7.96 1.68
C TRP A 72 -6.01 8.64 3.05
N ASN A 73 -7.08 8.30 3.77
CA ASN A 73 -7.41 8.91 5.07
C ASN A 73 -6.97 8.03 6.25
N ASN A 74 -6.44 6.84 5.97
CA ASN A 74 -5.93 5.91 6.98
C ASN A 74 -4.42 6.10 7.21
N THR A 75 -3.99 6.10 8.47
CA THR A 75 -2.56 6.24 8.86
C THR A 75 -1.67 5.09 8.39
N VAL A 76 -2.25 3.93 8.08
CA VAL A 76 -1.55 2.78 7.45
C VAL A 76 -1.04 3.15 6.05
N CYS A 77 -1.64 4.16 5.42
CA CYS A 77 -1.31 4.64 4.09
C CYS A 77 -0.60 5.98 4.18
N PRO A 78 0.74 5.97 4.11
CA PRO A 78 1.49 7.16 4.48
C PRO A 78 1.31 8.27 3.46
N THR A 79 0.99 9.48 3.93
CA THR A 79 0.71 10.66 3.09
C THR A 79 1.95 11.49 2.77
N PHE A 80 3.15 11.01 3.10
CA PHE A 80 4.37 11.69 2.66
C PHE A 80 4.63 11.43 1.18
N CYS A 81 5.25 12.41 0.50
CA CYS A 81 5.52 12.36 -0.93
C CYS A 81 4.26 12.11 -1.80
N THR A 82 3.16 12.79 -1.46
CA THR A 82 1.95 12.91 -2.28
C THR A 82 2.04 14.05 -3.28
N ASP A 83 2.94 15.02 -3.05
CA ASP A 83 2.90 16.35 -3.66
C ASP A 83 3.86 16.55 -4.85
N GLY A 84 4.42 15.50 -5.45
CA GLY A 84 5.44 15.72 -6.49
C GLY A 84 5.67 14.55 -7.44
N VAL A 85 5.51 14.86 -8.73
CA VAL A 85 6.01 14.20 -9.95
C VAL A 85 6.35 12.73 -9.85
N GLU A 86 5.61 11.93 -10.62
CA GLU A 86 5.80 10.50 -10.89
C GLU A 86 7.21 9.99 -10.57
N GLY A 87 7.37 9.33 -9.41
CA GLY A 87 8.49 8.44 -9.16
C GLY A 87 9.61 8.87 -8.21
N MET A 88 9.54 10.01 -7.51
CA MET A 88 10.63 10.40 -6.60
C MET A 88 10.18 10.85 -5.21
N CYS A 89 9.69 9.91 -4.41
CA CYS A 89 9.87 10.02 -2.96
C CYS A 89 11.29 9.52 -2.62
N MET A 90 12.31 10.33 -2.91
CA MET A 90 13.66 10.02 -2.44
C MET A 90 13.67 10.19 -0.92
N ALA A 91 13.48 9.11 -0.17
CA ALA A 91 13.83 9.03 1.25
C ALA A 91 15.36 9.15 1.49
N THR A 92 16.11 9.69 0.52
CA THR A 92 17.57 9.67 0.45
C THR A 92 18.22 10.94 0.96
N THR A 93 17.45 11.94 1.39
CA THR A 93 18.05 13.03 2.17
C THR A 93 17.27 13.30 3.44
N LEU A 94 17.93 13.08 4.58
CA LEU A 94 17.59 13.64 5.90
C LEU A 94 17.14 15.11 5.82
N ARG A 95 17.55 15.87 4.79
CA ARG A 95 17.09 17.24 4.50
C ARG A 95 15.58 17.36 4.29
N GLN A 96 14.90 16.44 3.60
CA GLN A 96 13.46 16.61 3.33
C GLN A 96 12.59 16.32 4.56
N PHE A 97 13.02 15.40 5.43
CA PHE A 97 12.39 15.21 6.75
C PHE A 97 12.58 16.42 7.67
N LEU A 98 13.72 17.12 7.59
CA LEU A 98 13.96 18.34 8.35
C LEU A 98 13.17 19.55 7.81
N LEU A 99 12.95 19.65 6.50
CA LEU A 99 12.22 20.77 5.90
C LEU A 99 10.70 20.70 6.11
N LYS A 100 10.08 19.50 6.19
CA LYS A 100 8.65 19.37 6.57
C LYS A 100 8.39 19.48 8.08
N LYS A 101 9.43 19.58 8.93
CA LYS A 101 9.26 19.73 10.39
C LYS A 101 9.22 21.20 10.87
N THR A 102 9.49 22.15 9.98
CA THR A 102 9.35 23.59 10.22
C THR A 102 8.14 24.10 9.44
N GLY A 103 6.98 24.03 10.07
CA GLY A 103 5.70 24.55 9.58
C GLY A 103 4.66 24.41 10.66
#